data_AF-A0A229SZX5-F1
#
_entry.id   AF-A0A229SZX5-F1
#
_cell.length_a   1.000
_cell.length_b   1.000
_cell.length_c   1.000
_cell.angle_alpha   90.00
_cell.angle_beta   90.00
_cell.angle_gamma   90.00
#
_symmetry.space_group_name_H-M   'P 1'
#
loop_
_entity.id
_entity.type
_entity.pdbx_description
1 polymer ?
#
loop_
_entity_poly.entity_id
_entity_poly.type
_entity_poly.pdbx_seq_one_letter_code
_entity_poly.pdbx_strand_id
1 'polypeptide(L)'
;MSRMPRPAPVGVFPAGSPPLSRVPPPWDAAPIQRGQRGPPYSAVPRPWRHRRSSRQPSAGPENGRHGRERTRNDMESLEPLPGVGVLAARIVLATLFALGGLSKLSGPHGIAVAAVRYRVLKKPHRAFGYALGVAELATTVLLLLPAPFATAGCVVAGLLSVSFVLVSVPALRRGDRFACGCLFGQSQLSWATPFRAVGMVTAATIGLLATPVAPGVEPVMGAVGLATIVLGLPFATNIFQRMQAFSRKEGHA
;
A
#
# COMPACT_ATOMS: atom_id res chain seq x y z
N MET A 1 -53.61 32.52 16.86
CA MET A 1 -52.20 32.98 16.86
C MET A 1 -51.51 32.43 18.10
N SER A 2 -50.91 31.24 17.99
CA SER A 2 -50.31 30.52 19.11
C SER A 2 -48.83 30.92 19.24
N ARG A 3 -48.46 31.49 20.39
CA ARG A 3 -47.08 31.91 20.69
C ARG A 3 -46.19 30.67 20.82
N MET A 4 -45.17 30.57 19.98
CA MET A 4 -44.12 29.57 20.16
C MET A 4 -43.32 29.85 21.44
N PRO A 5 -42.99 28.82 22.25
CA PRO A 5 -42.14 28.96 23.41
C PRO A 5 -40.70 29.29 22.99
N ARG A 6 -40.08 30.23 23.71
CA ARG A 6 -38.68 30.62 23.52
C ARG A 6 -37.74 29.47 23.92
N PRO A 7 -36.65 29.24 23.17
CA PRO A 7 -35.63 28.26 23.55
C PRO A 7 -34.94 28.69 24.85
N ALA A 8 -34.71 27.72 25.73
CA ALA A 8 -34.00 27.93 26.99
C ALA A 8 -32.53 28.33 26.74
N PRO A 9 -31.94 29.17 27.62
CA PRO A 9 -30.55 29.58 27.52
C PRO A 9 -29.62 28.37 27.67
N VAL A 10 -28.68 28.26 26.72
CA VAL A 10 -27.61 27.25 26.72
C VAL A 10 -26.78 27.44 27.99
N GLY A 11 -26.74 26.39 28.81
CA GLY A 11 -26.07 26.38 30.10
C GLY A 11 -24.59 26.74 30.01
N VAL A 12 -24.20 27.67 30.87
CA VAL A 12 -22.82 27.99 31.20
C VAL A 12 -22.18 26.74 31.80
N PHE A 13 -21.14 26.20 31.14
CA PHE A 13 -20.33 25.12 31.71
C PHE A 13 -19.66 25.61 33.00
N PRO A 14 -19.72 24.84 34.10
CA PRO A 14 -19.02 25.21 35.33
C PRO A 14 -17.52 25.27 35.07
N ALA A 15 -16.93 26.42 35.39
CA ALA A 15 -15.49 26.64 35.41
C ALA A 15 -14.87 25.68 36.43
N GLY A 16 -14.22 24.61 35.95
CA GLY A 16 -13.62 23.61 36.83
C GLY A 16 -13.34 22.24 36.23
N SER A 17 -13.65 22.00 34.95
CA SER A 17 -13.25 20.75 34.30
C SER A 17 -11.73 20.74 34.09
N PRO A 18 -10.99 19.74 34.61
CA PRO A 18 -9.55 19.65 34.41
C PRO A 18 -9.24 19.51 32.91
N PRO A 19 -8.14 20.12 32.42
CA PRO A 19 -7.77 20.02 31.02
C PRO A 19 -7.54 18.55 30.64
N LEU A 20 -8.19 18.11 29.56
CA LEU A 20 -8.06 16.77 28.96
C LEU A 20 -6.64 16.43 28.45
N SER A 21 -5.64 17.26 28.76
CA SER A 21 -4.24 17.07 28.39
C SER A 21 -3.48 16.06 29.26
N ARG A 22 -4.14 15.40 30.23
CA ARG A 22 -3.50 14.42 31.13
C ARG A 22 -4.11 13.02 31.09
N VAL A 23 -4.69 12.61 29.97
CA VAL A 23 -4.90 11.18 29.73
C VAL A 23 -3.69 10.67 28.94
N PRO A 24 -2.72 9.99 29.58
CA PRO A 24 -1.62 9.39 28.85
C PRO A 24 -2.19 8.40 27.82
N PRO A 25 -1.63 8.37 26.61
CA PRO A 25 -2.10 7.45 25.60
C PRO A 25 -1.90 6.00 26.07
N PRO A 26 -2.76 5.05 25.64
CA PRO A 26 -2.80 3.68 26.17
C PRO A 26 -1.55 2.82 25.87
N TRP A 27 -0.54 3.37 25.19
CA TRP A 27 0.74 2.71 24.94
C TRP A 27 1.84 3.07 25.95
N ASP A 28 1.59 3.97 26.91
CA ASP A 28 2.49 4.23 28.04
C ASP A 28 2.38 3.18 29.17
N ALA A 29 1.92 1.98 28.82
CA ALA A 29 1.97 0.82 29.70
C ALA A 29 3.44 0.46 29.96
N ALA A 30 3.86 0.69 31.21
CA ALA A 30 5.02 0.20 31.95
C ALA A 30 6.24 -0.34 31.16
N PRO A 31 7.47 0.12 31.47
CA PRO A 31 8.68 -0.46 30.89
C PRO A 31 8.73 -1.96 31.16
N ILE A 32 8.83 -2.75 30.09
CA ILE A 32 9.09 -4.19 30.13
C ILE A 32 10.33 -4.40 31.01
N GLN A 33 10.14 -5.04 32.16
CA GLN A 33 11.24 -5.38 33.05
C GLN A 33 12.25 -6.24 32.30
N ARG A 34 13.40 -5.61 32.05
CA ARG A 34 14.58 -6.18 31.40
C ARG A 34 15.22 -7.20 32.36
N GLY A 35 14.64 -8.39 32.47
CA GLY A 35 15.01 -9.37 33.50
C GLY A 35 14.92 -10.84 33.13
N GLN A 36 14.36 -11.22 31.99
CA GLN A 36 14.33 -12.63 31.58
C GLN A 36 15.54 -12.97 30.71
N ARG A 37 16.56 -13.55 31.35
CA ARG A 37 17.68 -14.23 30.68
C ARG A 37 17.11 -15.46 29.99
N GLY A 38 17.06 -15.43 28.66
CA GLY A 38 16.77 -16.61 27.85
C GLY A 38 17.83 -17.70 28.08
N PRO A 39 17.47 -18.98 27.93
CA PRO A 39 18.39 -20.09 28.12
C PRO A 39 19.54 -20.05 27.10
N PRO A 40 20.73 -20.58 27.47
CA PRO A 40 21.90 -20.57 26.61
C PRO A 40 21.67 -21.39 25.33
N TYR A 41 21.88 -20.74 24.19
CA TYR A 41 22.06 -21.40 22.90
C TYR A 41 23.23 -22.37 22.99
N SER A 42 22.94 -23.63 23.26
CA SER A 42 23.90 -24.72 23.23
C SER A 42 23.48 -25.75 22.19
N ALA A 43 24.45 -26.11 21.35
CA ALA A 43 24.50 -27.27 20.48
C ALA A 43 23.51 -27.34 19.30
N VAL A 44 23.89 -26.73 18.17
CA VAL A 44 23.55 -27.28 16.85
C VAL A 44 24.80 -27.97 16.29
N PRO A 45 24.79 -29.30 16.11
CA PRO A 45 25.90 -30.04 15.53
C PRO A 45 26.04 -29.75 14.03
N ARG A 46 27.27 -29.47 13.58
CA ARG A 46 27.65 -29.46 12.17
C ARG A 46 28.02 -30.88 11.73
N PRO A 47 27.36 -31.42 10.69
CA PRO A 47 28.10 -32.30 9.78
C PRO A 47 27.57 -32.10 8.32
N TRP A 48 28.32 -32.09 7.22
CA TRP A 48 29.33 -33.02 6.76
C TRP A 48 30.21 -32.34 5.70
N ARG A 49 31.54 -32.47 5.84
CA ARG A 49 32.52 -32.24 4.78
C ARG A 49 32.64 -33.51 3.92
N HIS A 50 32.22 -33.45 2.66
CA HIS A 50 32.82 -34.25 1.59
C HIS A 50 33.87 -33.35 0.92
N ARG A 51 35.19 -33.51 1.08
CA ARG A 51 36.12 -34.62 0.86
C ARG A 51 36.16 -35.11 -0.60
N ARG A 52 37.09 -34.47 -1.33
CA ARG A 52 37.93 -34.95 -2.44
C ARG A 52 37.26 -35.39 -3.74
N SER A 53 37.68 -34.73 -4.82
CA SER A 53 38.29 -35.41 -5.96
C SER A 53 39.20 -34.43 -6.69
N SER A 54 40.47 -34.45 -6.30
CA SER A 54 41.61 -33.88 -7.02
C SER A 54 41.84 -34.67 -8.31
N ARG A 55 41.48 -34.08 -9.46
CA ARG A 55 42.14 -34.37 -10.74
C ARG A 55 42.68 -33.05 -11.26
N GLN A 56 44.00 -32.88 -11.13
CA GLN A 56 44.80 -31.89 -11.86
C GLN A 56 45.13 -32.48 -13.24
N PRO A 57 44.74 -31.84 -14.34
CA PRO A 57 45.41 -32.00 -15.62
C PRO A 57 46.56 -31.00 -15.72
N SER A 58 47.69 -31.57 -16.06
CA SER A 58 48.99 -31.03 -16.45
C SER A 58 48.96 -29.67 -17.14
N ALA A 59 49.86 -28.80 -16.68
CA ALA A 59 50.18 -27.50 -17.25
C ALA A 59 50.73 -27.62 -18.68
N GLY A 60 50.05 -26.98 -19.64
CA GLY A 60 50.63 -26.52 -20.90
C GLY A 60 50.86 -25.01 -20.82
N PRO A 61 52.04 -24.47 -21.20
CA PRO A 61 52.33 -23.05 -21.11
C PRO A 61 51.88 -22.37 -22.41
N GLU A 62 50.59 -22.08 -22.56
CA GLU A 62 50.14 -21.26 -23.70
C GLU A 62 49.05 -20.25 -23.33
N ASN A 63 49.42 -18.98 -23.56
CA ASN A 63 48.56 -17.83 -23.82
C ASN A 63 47.79 -17.17 -22.66
N GLY A 64 48.56 -16.57 -21.73
CA GLY A 64 48.07 -15.72 -20.64
C GLY A 64 47.46 -14.35 -21.01
N ARG A 65 46.92 -14.16 -22.22
CA ARG A 65 46.24 -12.89 -22.61
C ARG A 65 44.74 -13.01 -22.94
N HIS A 66 44.19 -14.22 -23.18
CA HIS A 66 42.75 -14.37 -23.47
C HIS A 66 41.85 -14.64 -22.25
N GLY A 67 42.42 -14.89 -21.08
CA GLY A 67 41.63 -15.18 -19.87
C GLY A 67 40.93 -13.97 -19.23
N ARG A 68 41.43 -12.74 -19.46
CA ARG A 68 40.85 -11.52 -18.84
C ARG A 68 39.64 -10.96 -19.60
N GLU A 69 39.55 -11.16 -20.90
CA GLU A 69 38.41 -10.70 -21.69
C GLU A 69 37.16 -11.56 -21.47
N ARG A 70 37.33 -12.87 -21.23
CA ARG A 70 36.20 -13.78 -20.98
C ARG A 70 35.42 -13.39 -19.71
N THR A 71 36.11 -13.08 -18.61
CA THR A 71 35.44 -12.65 -17.36
C THR A 71 34.76 -11.28 -17.44
N ARG A 72 35.16 -10.41 -18.37
CA ARG A 72 34.51 -9.10 -18.53
C ARG A 72 33.17 -9.22 -19.26
N ASN A 73 33.09 -10.07 -20.27
CA ASN A 73 31.85 -10.37 -20.99
C ASN A 73 30.86 -11.18 -20.13
N ASP A 74 31.35 -12.00 -19.21
CA ASP A 74 30.50 -12.74 -18.27
C ASP A 74 29.80 -11.83 -17.24
N MET A 75 30.37 -10.65 -16.93
CA MET A 75 29.73 -9.66 -16.03
C MET A 75 28.67 -8.80 -16.74
N GLU A 76 28.82 -8.52 -18.04
CA GLU A 76 27.74 -7.93 -18.87
C GLU A 76 26.60 -8.91 -19.15
N SER A 77 26.80 -10.21 -18.88
CA SER A 77 25.79 -11.25 -19.03
C SER A 77 24.89 -11.43 -17.79
N LEU A 78 25.13 -10.68 -16.71
CA LEU A 78 24.14 -10.50 -15.64
C LEU A 78 23.14 -9.41 -16.05
N GLU A 79 22.59 -9.53 -17.25
CA GLU A 79 21.30 -8.93 -17.59
C GLU A 79 20.37 -9.28 -16.42
N PRO A 80 19.89 -8.29 -15.64
CA PRO A 80 19.02 -8.58 -14.51
C PRO A 80 17.85 -9.35 -15.07
N LEU A 81 17.81 -10.66 -14.78
CA LEU A 81 16.79 -11.59 -15.28
C LEU A 81 15.46 -10.85 -15.25
N PRO A 82 14.85 -10.53 -16.42
CA PRO A 82 13.75 -9.56 -16.49
C PRO A 82 12.56 -9.94 -15.59
N GLY A 83 12.51 -11.18 -15.09
CA GLY A 83 11.58 -11.64 -14.07
C GLY A 83 11.90 -11.31 -12.60
N VAL A 84 13.16 -11.18 -12.18
CA VAL A 84 13.51 -11.00 -10.75
C VAL A 84 13.08 -9.63 -10.23
N GLY A 85 13.36 -8.56 -10.98
CA GLY A 85 12.94 -7.20 -10.60
C GLY A 85 11.43 -7.04 -10.56
N VAL A 86 10.72 -7.62 -11.53
CA VAL A 86 9.26 -7.60 -11.62
C VAL A 86 8.62 -8.38 -10.48
N LEU A 87 9.15 -9.57 -10.18
CA LEU A 87 8.70 -10.37 -9.05
C LEU A 87 8.92 -9.64 -7.73
N ALA A 88 10.08 -9.03 -7.54
CA ALA A 88 10.37 -8.23 -6.34
C ALA A 88 9.40 -7.04 -6.20
N ALA A 89 9.16 -6.29 -7.28
CA ALA A 89 8.20 -5.18 -7.29
C ALA A 89 6.77 -5.65 -6.94
N ARG A 90 6.34 -6.79 -7.49
CA ARG A 90 5.05 -7.42 -7.16
C ARG A 90 4.96 -7.82 -5.71
N ILE A 91 5.99 -8.46 -5.15
CA ILE A 91 6.02 -8.86 -3.73
C ILE A 91 5.94 -7.63 -2.82
N VAL A 92 6.69 -6.57 -3.14
CA VAL A 92 6.62 -5.31 -2.38
C VAL A 92 5.21 -4.72 -2.45
N LEU A 93 4.61 -4.64 -3.64
CA LEU A 93 3.26 -4.11 -3.82
C LEU A 93 2.22 -4.95 -3.06
N ALA A 94 2.28 -6.28 -3.19
CA ALA A 94 1.40 -7.21 -2.49
C ALA A 94 1.51 -7.04 -0.96
N THR A 95 2.73 -6.86 -0.44
CA THR A 95 2.99 -6.63 0.98
C THR A 95 2.38 -5.29 1.43
N LEU A 96 2.56 -4.22 0.67
CA LEU A 96 1.98 -2.90 0.99
C LEU A 96 0.43 -2.96 1.03
N PHE A 97 -0.19 -3.62 0.05
CA PHE A 97 -1.64 -3.82 0.03
C PHE A 97 -2.12 -4.74 1.15
N ALA A 98 -1.35 -5.76 1.52
CA ALA A 98 -1.71 -6.67 2.62
C ALA A 98 -1.75 -5.92 3.95
N LEU A 99 -0.69 -5.16 4.23
CA LEU A 99 -0.56 -4.36 5.45
C LEU A 99 -1.61 -3.23 5.49
N GLY A 100 -1.86 -2.58 4.35
CA GLY A 100 -2.91 -1.59 4.21
C GLY A 100 -4.29 -2.17 4.48
N GLY A 101 -4.60 -3.33 3.88
CA GLY A 101 -5.89 -3.99 4.00
C GLY A 101 -6.15 -4.47 5.43
N LEU A 102 -5.19 -5.14 6.06
CA LEU A 102 -5.28 -5.56 7.47
C LEU A 102 -5.50 -4.37 8.41
N SER A 103 -4.77 -3.26 8.18
CA SER A 103 -4.93 -2.03 8.97
C SER A 103 -6.35 -1.46 8.83
N LYS A 104 -6.90 -1.42 7.61
CA LYS A 104 -8.26 -0.91 7.34
C LYS A 104 -9.35 -1.80 7.93
N LEU A 105 -9.17 -3.13 7.90
CA LEU A 105 -10.11 -4.07 8.49
C LEU A 105 -10.11 -4.04 10.03
N SER A 106 -8.98 -3.70 10.65
CA SER A 106 -8.89 -3.53 12.10
C SER A 106 -9.62 -2.26 12.60
N GLY A 107 -9.79 -1.25 11.73
CA GLY A 107 -10.35 0.06 12.11
C GLY A 107 -11.29 0.68 11.07
N PRO A 108 -12.36 -0.02 10.63
CA PRO A 108 -13.18 0.39 9.48
C PRO A 108 -13.93 1.71 9.71
N HIS A 109 -14.25 2.04 10.96
CA HIS A 109 -14.92 3.30 11.29
C HIS A 109 -14.01 4.52 11.07
N GLY A 110 -12.73 4.42 11.43
CA GLY A 110 -11.77 5.51 11.21
C GLY A 110 -11.60 5.82 9.72
N ILE A 111 -11.58 4.77 8.89
CA ILE A 111 -11.54 4.91 7.43
C ILE A 111 -12.80 5.56 6.88
N ALA A 112 -13.98 5.20 7.39
CA ALA A 112 -15.24 5.82 6.99
C ALA A 112 -15.29 7.32 7.35
N VAL A 113 -14.76 7.71 8.52
CA VAL A 113 -14.64 9.12 8.91
C VAL A 113 -13.64 9.85 8.01
N ALA A 114 -12.49 9.23 7.71
CA ALA A 114 -11.52 9.78 6.78
C ALA A 114 -12.12 9.99 5.38
N ALA A 115 -12.94 9.06 4.89
CA ALA A 115 -13.63 9.18 3.61
C ALA A 115 -14.60 10.37 3.55
N VAL A 116 -15.26 10.70 4.67
CA VAL A 116 -16.09 11.92 4.77
C VAL A 116 -15.22 13.17 4.76
N ARG A 117 -14.06 13.15 5.45
CA ARG A 117 -13.09 14.27 5.43
C ARG A 117 -12.49 14.50 4.04
N TYR A 118 -12.21 13.42 3.30
CA TYR A 118 -11.85 13.48 1.88
C TYR A 118 -13.02 13.90 0.97
N ARG A 119 -14.23 14.09 1.50
CA ARG A 119 -15.47 14.43 0.77
C ARG A 119 -15.92 13.37 -0.25
N VAL A 120 -15.42 12.14 -0.10
CA VAL A 120 -15.85 10.97 -0.88
C VAL A 120 -17.26 10.55 -0.44
N LEU A 121 -17.50 10.51 0.87
CA LEU A 121 -18.81 10.15 1.45
C LEU A 121 -19.47 11.35 2.13
N LYS A 122 -20.81 11.35 2.17
CA LYS A 122 -21.60 12.35 2.93
C LYS A 122 -21.69 12.01 4.43
N LYS A 123 -21.74 10.71 4.76
CA LYS A 123 -21.87 10.19 6.12
C LYS A 123 -20.94 8.99 6.30
N PRO A 124 -20.37 8.77 7.49
CA PRO A 124 -19.47 7.65 7.72
C PRO A 124 -20.26 6.33 7.71
N HIS A 125 -19.88 5.39 6.85
CA HIS A 125 -20.48 4.05 6.79
C HIS A 125 -19.41 2.97 6.96
N ARG A 126 -19.57 2.09 7.96
CA ARG A 126 -18.57 1.04 8.26
C ARG A 126 -18.36 0.08 7.09
N ALA A 127 -19.41 -0.23 6.31
CA ALA A 127 -19.26 -1.12 5.16
C ALA A 127 -18.32 -0.55 4.09
N PHE A 128 -18.16 0.77 3.99
CA PHE A 128 -17.17 1.36 3.09
C PHE A 128 -15.74 1.04 3.54
N GLY A 129 -15.46 1.15 4.84
CA GLY A 129 -14.16 0.78 5.41
C GLY A 129 -13.84 -0.71 5.19
N TYR A 130 -14.83 -1.58 5.40
CA TYR A 130 -14.70 -3.02 5.12
C TYR A 130 -14.48 -3.30 3.63
N ALA A 131 -15.30 -2.72 2.75
CA ALA A 131 -15.18 -2.92 1.31
C ALA A 131 -13.79 -2.50 0.80
N LEU A 132 -13.26 -1.37 1.29
CA LEU A 132 -11.93 -0.91 0.92
C LEU A 132 -10.83 -1.86 1.44
N GLY A 133 -10.93 -2.29 2.70
CA GLY A 133 -9.97 -3.26 3.27
C GLY A 133 -9.98 -4.60 2.52
N VAL A 134 -11.17 -5.13 2.19
CA VAL A 134 -11.32 -6.36 1.40
C VAL A 134 -10.77 -6.17 -0.02
N ALA A 135 -11.02 -5.03 -0.66
CA ALA A 135 -10.47 -4.74 -1.98
C ALA A 135 -8.93 -4.74 -1.98
N GLU A 136 -8.29 -4.18 -0.95
CA GLU A 136 -6.83 -4.21 -0.82
C GLU A 136 -6.30 -5.63 -0.62
N LEU A 137 -6.94 -6.46 0.20
CA LEU A 137 -6.53 -7.86 0.38
C LEU A 137 -6.78 -8.72 -0.86
N ALA A 138 -7.89 -8.52 -1.56
CA ALA A 138 -8.13 -9.18 -2.84
C ALA A 138 -7.05 -8.81 -3.86
N THR A 139 -6.62 -7.55 -3.86
CA THR A 139 -5.50 -7.08 -4.70
C THR A 139 -4.19 -7.77 -4.34
N THR A 140 -3.88 -7.96 -3.05
CA THR A 140 -2.74 -8.77 -2.61
C THR A 140 -2.78 -10.19 -3.18
N VAL A 141 -3.93 -10.87 -3.08
CA VAL A 141 -4.07 -12.24 -3.61
C VAL A 141 -3.86 -12.26 -5.12
N LEU A 142 -4.50 -11.35 -5.87
CA LEU A 142 -4.31 -11.22 -7.31
C LEU A 142 -2.84 -11.00 -7.71
N LEU A 143 -2.12 -10.14 -6.98
CA LEU A 143 -0.70 -9.86 -7.23
C LEU A 143 0.22 -11.05 -6.98
N LEU A 144 -0.18 -12.02 -6.15
CA LEU A 144 0.61 -13.23 -5.83
C LEU A 144 0.26 -14.42 -6.73
N LEU A 145 -0.87 -14.38 -7.44
CA LEU A 145 -1.27 -15.44 -8.37
C LEU A 145 -0.44 -15.44 -9.67
N PRO A 146 -0.54 -16.49 -10.51
CA PRO A 146 0.14 -16.58 -11.79
C PRO A 146 -0.22 -15.47 -12.79
N ALA A 147 0.53 -15.39 -13.89
CA ALA A 147 0.55 -14.28 -14.85
C ALA A 147 -0.81 -13.63 -15.18
N PRO A 148 -1.89 -14.34 -15.56
CA PRO A 148 -3.13 -13.66 -15.94
C PRO A 148 -3.82 -12.93 -14.78
N PHE A 149 -3.74 -13.47 -13.56
CA PHE A 149 -4.28 -12.82 -12.37
C PHE A 149 -3.38 -11.72 -11.86
N ALA A 150 -2.06 -11.87 -12.01
CA ALA A 150 -1.08 -10.86 -11.66
C ALA A 150 -1.30 -9.56 -12.43
N THR A 151 -1.58 -9.66 -13.72
CA THR A 151 -1.88 -8.50 -14.58
C THR A 151 -3.13 -7.76 -14.08
N ALA A 152 -4.20 -8.49 -13.76
CA ALA A 152 -5.39 -7.89 -13.14
C ALA A 152 -5.07 -7.24 -11.78
N GLY A 153 -4.26 -7.89 -10.95
CA GLY A 153 -3.78 -7.35 -9.67
C GLY A 153 -3.01 -6.04 -9.83
N CYS A 154 -2.12 -5.94 -10.83
CA CYS A 154 -1.41 -4.70 -11.16
C CYS A 154 -2.37 -3.57 -11.57
N VAL A 155 -3.37 -3.87 -12.39
CA VAL A 155 -4.39 -2.87 -12.80
C VAL A 155 -5.18 -2.37 -11.60
N VAL A 156 -5.71 -3.27 -10.77
CA VAL A 156 -6.47 -2.91 -9.56
C VAL A 156 -5.60 -2.12 -8.58
N ALA A 157 -4.36 -2.56 -8.34
CA ALA A 157 -3.40 -1.87 -7.49
C ALA A 157 -3.10 -0.45 -7.98
N GLY A 158 -2.90 -0.28 -9.29
CA GLY A 158 -2.73 1.02 -9.92
C GLY A 158 -3.95 1.92 -9.72
N LEU A 159 -5.16 1.41 -9.98
CA LEU A 159 -6.42 2.16 -9.80
C LEU A 159 -6.64 2.61 -8.36
N LEU A 160 -6.43 1.72 -7.38
CA LEU A 160 -6.53 2.05 -5.96
C LEU A 160 -5.50 3.12 -5.57
N SER A 161 -4.26 2.99 -6.03
CA SER A 161 -3.18 3.94 -5.75
C SER A 161 -3.43 5.32 -6.37
N VAL A 162 -3.87 5.37 -7.64
CA VAL A 162 -4.25 6.63 -8.32
C VAL A 162 -5.42 7.28 -7.61
N SER A 163 -6.48 6.52 -7.30
CA SER A 163 -7.65 7.05 -6.58
C SER A 163 -7.24 7.67 -5.24
N PHE A 164 -6.32 7.02 -4.53
CA PHE A 164 -5.77 7.55 -3.29
C PHE A 164 -4.98 8.86 -3.47
N VAL A 165 -4.15 8.97 -4.51
CA VAL A 165 -3.44 10.23 -4.84
C VAL A 165 -4.45 11.35 -5.14
N LEU A 166 -5.47 11.05 -5.95
CA LEU A 166 -6.49 12.04 -6.36
C LEU A 166 -7.28 12.60 -5.18
N VAL A 167 -7.56 11.82 -4.15
CA VAL A 167 -8.27 12.32 -2.95
C VAL A 167 -7.33 12.95 -1.92
N SER A 168 -6.09 12.47 -1.80
CA SER A 168 -5.15 12.94 -0.77
C SER A 168 -4.49 14.27 -1.12
N VAL A 169 -4.12 14.51 -2.39
CA VAL A 169 -3.44 15.75 -2.80
C VAL A 169 -4.33 16.99 -2.57
N PRO A 170 -5.63 17.01 -2.95
CA PRO A 170 -6.49 18.15 -2.65
C PRO A 170 -6.70 18.38 -1.15
N ALA A 171 -6.77 17.31 -0.35
CA ALA A 171 -6.88 17.44 1.11
C ALA A 171 -5.61 18.07 1.72
N LEU A 172 -4.43 17.65 1.25
CA LEU A 172 -3.15 18.25 1.65
C LEU A 172 -3.05 19.71 1.24
N ARG A 173 -3.54 20.08 0.04
CA ARG A 173 -3.58 21.48 -0.42
C ARG A 173 -4.48 22.37 0.44
N ARG A 174 -5.53 21.81 1.05
CA ARG A 174 -6.39 22.52 2.02
C ARG A 174 -5.78 22.62 3.43
N GLY A 175 -4.64 21.98 3.67
CA GLY A 175 -4.02 21.91 4.99
C GLY A 175 -4.71 20.95 5.96
N ASP A 176 -5.57 20.05 5.45
CA ASP A 176 -6.28 19.09 6.29
C ASP A 176 -5.28 18.06 6.88
N ARG A 177 -5.22 17.96 8.22
CA ARG A 177 -4.41 16.94 8.91
C ARG A 177 -5.30 15.92 9.59
N PHE A 178 -5.32 14.71 9.05
CA PHE A 178 -6.06 13.60 9.64
C PHE A 178 -5.37 12.26 9.38
N ALA A 179 -5.70 11.26 10.18
CA ALA A 179 -5.06 9.95 10.11
C ALA A 179 -5.56 9.17 8.88
N CYS A 180 -4.64 8.73 8.01
CA CYS A 180 -5.00 8.02 6.76
C CYS A 180 -5.14 6.50 6.92
N GLY A 181 -4.67 5.92 8.03
CA GLY A 181 -4.77 4.48 8.31
C GLY A 181 -3.96 3.57 7.36
N CYS A 182 -2.99 4.13 6.61
CA CYS A 182 -2.41 3.46 5.45
C CYS A 182 -1.33 2.42 5.77
N LEU A 183 -0.52 2.58 6.82
CA LEU A 183 0.56 1.66 7.22
C LEU A 183 0.73 1.69 8.74
N PHE A 184 0.39 0.58 9.41
CA PHE A 184 0.61 0.36 10.85
C PHE A 184 0.19 1.50 11.79
N GLY A 185 -0.95 2.13 11.51
CA GLY A 185 -1.58 3.01 12.48
C GLY A 185 -2.13 4.31 11.92
N GLN A 186 -2.41 5.22 12.85
CA GLN A 186 -3.07 6.50 12.62
C GLN A 186 -2.06 7.58 12.22
N SER A 187 -1.16 7.28 11.27
CA SER A 187 -0.19 8.27 10.77
C SER A 187 -0.94 9.45 10.15
N GLN A 188 -0.53 10.66 10.53
CA GLN A 188 -1.09 11.89 9.96
C GLN A 188 -0.77 11.95 8.46
N LEU A 189 -1.76 12.39 7.68
CA LEU A 189 -1.60 12.68 6.26
C LEU A 189 -0.48 13.73 6.07
N SER A 190 0.55 13.37 5.33
CA SER A 190 1.68 14.24 5.01
C SER A 190 2.01 14.14 3.53
N TRP A 191 2.87 15.02 3.00
CA TRP A 191 3.31 14.96 1.60
C TRP A 191 4.06 13.67 1.24
N ALA A 192 4.64 12.96 2.22
CA ALA A 192 5.24 11.65 1.98
C ALA A 192 4.20 10.59 1.54
N THR A 193 2.94 10.75 1.95
CA THR A 193 1.86 9.81 1.68
C THR A 193 1.50 9.71 0.18
N PRO A 194 1.21 10.81 -0.55
CA PRO A 194 0.99 10.73 -1.99
C PRO A 194 2.23 10.31 -2.77
N PHE A 195 3.46 10.69 -2.35
CA PHE A 195 4.68 10.21 -3.00
C PHE A 195 4.83 8.70 -2.94
N ARG A 196 4.52 8.08 -1.79
CA ARG A 196 4.48 6.62 -1.66
C ARG A 196 3.47 5.99 -2.63
N ALA A 197 2.28 6.58 -2.73
CA ALA A 197 1.26 6.09 -3.64
C ALA A 197 1.66 6.25 -5.12
N VAL A 198 2.36 7.33 -5.49
CA VAL A 198 2.97 7.47 -6.82
C VAL A 198 3.99 6.35 -7.06
N GLY A 199 4.84 6.02 -6.08
CA GLY A 199 5.75 4.88 -6.16
C GLY A 199 5.03 3.54 -6.39
N MET A 200 3.87 3.34 -5.73
CA MET A 200 3.01 2.16 -5.95
C MET A 200 2.40 2.14 -7.35
N VAL A 201 1.99 3.30 -7.90
CA VAL A 201 1.54 3.41 -9.30
C VAL A 201 2.66 3.03 -10.26
N THR A 202 3.87 3.58 -10.07
CA THR A 202 5.02 3.24 -10.90
C THR A 202 5.34 1.74 -10.85
N ALA A 203 5.35 1.14 -9.66
CA ALA A 203 5.57 -0.30 -9.50
C ALA A 203 4.49 -1.15 -10.19
N ALA A 204 3.22 -0.74 -10.08
CA ALA A 204 2.11 -1.38 -10.77
C ALA A 204 2.25 -1.30 -12.29
N THR A 205 2.64 -0.14 -12.83
CA THR A 205 2.88 0.07 -14.27
C THR A 205 4.05 -0.79 -14.77
N ILE A 206 5.16 -0.85 -14.03
CA ILE A 206 6.30 -1.72 -14.39
C ILE A 206 5.84 -3.20 -14.40
N GLY A 207 5.09 -3.63 -13.39
CA GLY A 207 4.55 -4.99 -13.33
C GLY A 207 3.63 -5.32 -14.51
N LEU A 208 2.82 -4.34 -14.95
CA LEU A 208 1.94 -4.47 -16.09
C LEU A 208 2.70 -4.55 -17.43
N LEU A 209 3.70 -3.69 -17.64
CA LEU A 209 4.48 -3.67 -18.88
C LEU A 209 5.40 -4.89 -19.01
N ALA A 210 5.82 -5.48 -17.89
CA ALA A 210 6.74 -6.61 -17.88
C ALA A 210 6.06 -7.98 -17.79
N THR A 211 4.73 -8.06 -17.68
CA THR A 211 4.03 -9.35 -17.73
C THR A 211 3.85 -9.79 -19.19
N PRO A 212 4.43 -10.93 -19.63
CA PRO A 212 4.20 -11.43 -20.97
C PRO A 212 2.72 -11.82 -21.09
N VAL A 213 2.01 -11.18 -22.03
CA VAL A 213 0.62 -11.51 -22.34
C VAL A 213 0.60 -12.85 -23.04
N ALA A 214 0.14 -13.90 -22.35
CA ALA A 214 -0.02 -15.20 -22.98
C ALA A 214 -1.15 -15.12 -24.03
N PRO A 215 -0.96 -15.61 -25.26
CA PRO A 215 -2.03 -15.68 -26.25
C PRO A 215 -3.14 -16.60 -25.74
N GLY A 216 -4.39 -16.11 -25.68
CA GLY A 216 -5.58 -16.89 -25.29
C GLY A 216 -6.25 -16.51 -23.95
N VAL A 217 -5.71 -15.55 -23.18
CA VAL A 217 -6.36 -15.04 -21.93
C VAL A 217 -7.20 -13.78 -22.12
N GLU A 218 -7.40 -13.36 -23.37
CA GLU A 218 -8.21 -12.20 -23.80
C GLU A 218 -9.60 -12.10 -23.12
N PRO A 219 -10.44 -13.15 -23.09
CA PRO A 219 -11.81 -12.99 -22.56
C PRO A 219 -11.85 -12.86 -21.03
N VAL A 220 -10.91 -13.47 -20.31
CA VAL A 220 -10.88 -13.45 -18.84
C VAL A 220 -10.28 -12.14 -18.32
N MET A 221 -9.20 -11.65 -18.95
CA MET A 221 -8.71 -10.29 -18.67
C MET A 221 -9.74 -9.23 -19.06
N GLY A 222 -10.46 -9.45 -20.16
CA GLY A 222 -11.62 -8.66 -20.55
C GLY A 222 -12.64 -8.60 -19.42
N ALA A 223 -13.18 -9.73 -18.95
CA ALA A 223 -14.22 -9.76 -17.92
C ALA A 223 -13.77 -9.17 -16.57
N VAL A 224 -12.55 -9.49 -16.12
CA VAL A 224 -12.02 -8.96 -14.84
C VAL A 224 -11.69 -7.47 -14.96
N GLY A 225 -11.09 -7.05 -16.07
CA GLY A 225 -10.87 -5.63 -16.39
C GLY A 225 -12.18 -4.87 -16.49
N LEU A 226 -13.19 -5.43 -17.15
CA LEU A 226 -14.50 -4.82 -17.33
C LEU A 226 -15.27 -4.76 -16.01
N ALA A 227 -15.21 -5.77 -15.15
CA ALA A 227 -15.79 -5.70 -13.80
C ALA A 227 -15.08 -4.63 -12.95
N THR A 228 -13.76 -4.52 -13.06
CA THR A 228 -12.97 -3.50 -12.35
C THR A 228 -13.26 -2.10 -12.86
N ILE A 229 -13.44 -1.93 -14.17
CA ILE A 229 -13.86 -0.67 -14.79
C ILE A 229 -15.31 -0.36 -14.40
N VAL A 230 -16.24 -1.31 -14.51
CA VAL A 230 -17.65 -1.10 -14.18
C VAL A 230 -17.85 -0.75 -12.70
N LEU A 231 -17.01 -1.27 -11.79
CA LEU A 231 -17.08 -0.92 -10.37
C LEU A 231 -16.23 0.30 -10.01
N GLY A 232 -15.05 0.44 -10.63
CA GLY A 232 -14.07 1.48 -10.34
C GLY A 232 -14.32 2.80 -11.09
N LEU A 233 -14.81 2.76 -12.33
CA LEU A 233 -15.12 3.93 -13.15
C LEU A 233 -16.27 4.77 -12.58
N PRO A 234 -17.42 4.23 -12.11
CA PRO A 234 -18.44 5.06 -11.45
C PRO A 234 -17.90 5.67 -10.16
N PHE A 235 -17.00 4.99 -9.46
CA PHE A 235 -16.35 5.56 -8.27
C PHE A 235 -15.38 6.71 -8.63
N ALA A 236 -14.52 6.51 -9.62
CA ALA A 236 -13.57 7.50 -10.09
C ALA A 236 -14.25 8.71 -10.75
N THR A 237 -15.27 8.48 -11.58
CA THR A 237 -16.06 9.55 -12.22
C THR A 237 -16.88 10.34 -11.22
N ASN A 238 -17.47 9.70 -10.19
CA ASN A 238 -18.15 10.41 -9.11
C ASN A 238 -17.19 11.31 -8.33
N ILE A 239 -15.97 10.83 -8.04
CA ILE A 239 -14.91 11.63 -7.42
C ILE A 239 -14.52 12.80 -8.33
N PHE A 240 -14.26 12.56 -9.60
CA PHE A 240 -13.84 13.58 -10.56
C PHE A 240 -14.90 14.65 -10.79
N GLN A 241 -16.16 14.27 -10.97
CA GLN A 241 -17.28 15.20 -11.12
C GLN A 241 -17.44 16.09 -9.89
N ARG A 242 -17.25 15.52 -8.68
CA ARG A 242 -17.29 16.30 -7.44
C ARG A 242 -16.11 17.27 -7.31
N MET A 243 -14.92 16.89 -7.79
CA MET A 243 -13.78 17.80 -7.85
C MET A 243 -14.04 18.97 -8.80
N GLN A 244 -14.63 18.72 -9.97
CA GLN A 244 -14.98 19.79 -10.92
C GLN A 244 -16.06 20.73 -10.37
N ALA A 245 -17.09 20.18 -9.74
CA ALA A 245 -18.14 20.98 -9.09
C ALA A 245 -17.59 21.86 -7.97
N PHE A 246 -16.51 21.43 -7.30
CA PHE A 246 -15.83 22.19 -6.26
C PHE A 246 -14.95 23.31 -6.84
N SER A 247 -14.14 23.00 -7.87
CA SER A 247 -13.28 23.99 -8.53
C SER A 247 -14.06 25.18 -9.11
N ARG A 248 -15.32 24.98 -9.54
CA ARG A 248 -16.17 26.08 -10.01
C ARG A 248 -16.64 27.03 -8.89
N LYS A 249 -16.73 26.56 -7.64
CA LYS A 249 -17.22 27.40 -6.53
C LYS A 249 -16.14 28.30 -5.95
N GLU A 250 -14.88 27.89 -6.03
CA GLU A 250 -13.76 28.71 -5.53
C GLU A 250 -13.34 29.83 -6.51
N GLY A 251 -13.73 29.77 -7.78
CA GLY A 251 -13.45 30.83 -8.77
C GLY A 251 -14.38 32.04 -8.73
N HIS A 252 -15.32 32.10 -7.77
CA HIS A 252 -16.32 33.17 -7.65
C HIS A 252 -16.31 33.85 -6.26
N ALA A 253 -15.29 33.58 -5.44
CA ALA A 253 -15.06 34.23 -4.16
C ALA A 253 -13.76 35.04 -4.23
#